data_AF-F6BJM5-F1
#
_entry.id   AF-F6BJM5-F1
#
_cell.length_a   1.000
_cell.length_b   1.000
_cell.length_c   1.000
_cell.angle_alpha   90.00
_cell.angle_beta   90.00
_cell.angle_gamma   90.00
#
_symmetry.space_group_name_H-M   'P 1'
#
loop_
_entity.id
_entity.type
_entity.pdbx_description
1 polymer ?
#
loop_
_entity_poly.entity_id
_entity_poly.type
_entity_poly.pdbx_seq_one_letter_code
_entity_poly.pdbx_strand_id
1 'polypeptide(L)'
;MNSKTKKIVYGALIAAVYAVVTVALAPISYGQVQVRVAEALTIMPFFSSYSIFGLFVGCIIANMIGGNGIFDVVFGSLATLISAVITYYIGKSNLRYKRYLAPLPPVVINGIIIGIELNFLYKLPLVASMLWVGLGEMIACYVLGLPLLLYIDKNDKIKSMIG
;
A
#
# COMPACT_ATOMS: atom_id res chain seq x y z
N MET A 1 -1.52 4.44 -29.01
CA MET A 1 -1.99 3.65 -27.84
C MET A 1 -3.29 4.24 -27.32
N ASN A 2 -4.36 3.45 -27.25
CA ASN A 2 -5.67 3.85 -26.70
C ASN A 2 -5.52 4.27 -25.22
N SER A 3 -6.28 5.28 -24.78
CA SER A 3 -6.22 5.78 -23.39
C SER A 3 -6.56 4.71 -22.36
N LYS A 4 -7.46 3.78 -22.70
CA LYS A 4 -7.79 2.62 -21.87
C LYS A 4 -6.62 1.65 -21.71
N THR A 5 -5.93 1.34 -22.81
CA THR A 5 -4.75 0.45 -22.78
C THR A 5 -3.63 1.03 -21.92
N LYS A 6 -3.35 2.34 -22.03
CA LYS A 6 -2.36 3.02 -21.18
C LYS A 6 -2.67 2.86 -19.68
N LYS A 7 -3.94 3.04 -19.30
CA LYS A 7 -4.40 2.95 -17.90
C LYS A 7 -4.32 1.53 -17.33
N ILE A 8 -4.62 0.52 -18.15
CA ILE A 8 -4.46 -0.89 -17.77
C ILE A 8 -2.98 -1.22 -17.57
N VAL A 9 -2.11 -0.82 -18.51
CA VAL A 9 -0.66 -1.02 -18.40
C VAL A 9 -0.10 -0.34 -17.15
N TYR A 10 -0.55 0.87 -16.85
CA TYR A 10 -0.15 1.58 -15.63
C TYR A 10 -0.54 0.82 -14.34
N GLY A 11 -1.78 0.32 -14.25
CA GLY A 11 -2.20 -0.50 -13.11
C GLY A 11 -1.41 -1.82 -13.01
N ALA A 12 -1.15 -2.48 -14.14
CA ALA A 12 -0.35 -3.71 -14.19
C ALA A 12 1.11 -3.48 -13.77
N LEU A 13 1.71 -2.35 -14.15
CA LEU A 13 3.05 -1.96 -13.70
C LEU A 13 3.09 -1.77 -12.18
N ILE A 14 2.10 -1.10 -11.59
CA ILE A 14 2.01 -0.95 -10.13
C ILE A 14 1.89 -2.32 -9.45
N ALA A 15 1.03 -3.19 -9.97
CA ALA A 15 0.87 -4.55 -9.45
C ALA A 15 2.19 -5.32 -9.48
N ALA A 16 2.90 -5.27 -10.60
CA ALA A 16 4.19 -5.94 -10.79
C ALA A 16 5.25 -5.40 -9.83
N VAL A 17 5.41 -4.07 -9.73
CA VAL A 17 6.39 -3.46 -8.81
C VAL A 17 6.04 -3.79 -7.37
N TYR A 18 4.77 -3.67 -6.97
CA TYR A 18 4.33 -4.01 -5.62
C TYR A 18 4.67 -5.47 -5.29
N ALA A 19 4.29 -6.41 -6.16
CA ALA A 19 4.53 -7.83 -5.95
C ALA A 19 6.03 -8.15 -5.86
N VAL A 20 6.83 -7.65 -6.82
CA VAL A 20 8.27 -7.90 -6.86
C VAL A 20 8.96 -7.33 -5.64
N VAL A 21 8.65 -6.10 -5.23
CA VAL A 21 9.27 -5.47 -4.05
C VAL A 21 8.93 -6.27 -2.80
N THR A 22 7.66 -6.68 -2.63
CA THR A 22 7.23 -7.43 -1.45
C THR A 22 7.88 -8.81 -1.37
N VAL A 23 7.93 -9.52 -2.49
CA VAL A 23 8.52 -10.88 -2.56
C VAL A 23 10.04 -10.83 -2.45
N ALA A 24 10.71 -9.91 -3.14
CA ALA A 24 12.17 -9.76 -3.07
C ALA A 24 12.63 -9.37 -1.65
N LEU A 25 11.79 -8.63 -0.94
CA LEU A 25 12.00 -8.21 0.44
C LEU A 25 11.20 -9.07 1.42
N ALA A 26 10.87 -10.33 1.08
CA ALA A 26 10.09 -11.22 1.94
C ALA A 26 10.60 -11.31 3.39
N PRO A 27 11.92 -11.39 3.68
CA PRO A 27 12.42 -11.47 5.06
C PRO A 27 12.08 -10.27 5.94
N ILE A 28 11.84 -9.10 5.33
CA ILE A 28 11.43 -7.89 6.04
C ILE A 28 9.95 -7.56 5.83
N SER A 29 9.30 -8.13 4.81
CA SER A 29 7.92 -7.80 4.46
C SER A 29 6.87 -8.60 5.24
N TYR A 30 7.30 -9.67 5.93
CA TYR A 30 6.42 -10.61 6.63
C TYR A 30 6.90 -10.92 8.05
N GLY A 31 5.94 -11.22 8.94
CA GLY A 31 6.17 -11.67 10.31
C GLY A 31 5.80 -10.62 11.36
N GLN A 32 6.12 -10.89 12.62
CA GLN A 32 5.82 -9.94 13.70
C GLN A 32 6.58 -8.63 13.51
N VAL A 33 7.84 -8.72 13.07
CA VAL A 33 8.70 -7.58 12.81
C VAL A 33 8.79 -7.30 11.31
N GLN A 34 7.76 -6.65 10.77
CA GLN A 34 7.66 -6.41 9.33
C GLN A 34 7.62 -4.92 8.94
N VAL A 35 8.22 -4.63 7.79
CA VAL A 35 8.22 -3.36 7.08
C VAL A 35 7.87 -3.67 5.63
N ARG A 36 6.61 -3.47 5.24
CA ARG A 36 6.17 -3.73 3.87
C ARG A 36 6.50 -2.52 2.98
N VAL A 37 7.73 -2.49 2.47
CA VAL A 37 8.26 -1.39 1.64
C VAL A 37 7.34 -1.07 0.44
N ALA A 38 6.68 -2.09 -0.12
CA ALA A 38 5.75 -1.92 -1.24
C ALA A 38 4.54 -1.02 -0.91
N GLU A 39 4.18 -0.87 0.36
CA GLU A 39 3.09 0.02 0.81
C GLU A 39 3.43 1.49 0.60
N ALA A 40 4.69 1.84 0.30
CA ALA A 40 5.05 3.16 -0.21
C ALA A 40 4.27 3.53 -1.50
N LEU A 41 3.86 2.52 -2.30
CA LEU A 41 3.08 2.72 -3.53
C LEU A 41 1.59 3.03 -3.27
N THR A 42 1.10 2.90 -2.03
CA THR A 42 -0.28 3.27 -1.68
C THR A 42 -0.58 4.76 -1.82
N ILE A 43 0.46 5.58 -2.03
CA ILE A 43 0.32 6.99 -2.42
C ILE A 43 -0.15 7.15 -3.88
N MET A 44 0.05 6.18 -4.76
CA MET A 44 -0.31 6.28 -6.18
C MET A 44 -1.83 6.50 -6.40
N PRO A 45 -2.73 5.86 -5.64
CA PRO A 45 -4.15 6.21 -5.59
C PRO A 45 -4.46 7.68 -5.40
N PHE A 46 -3.60 8.48 -4.77
CA PHE A 46 -3.78 9.93 -4.65
C PHE A 46 -3.94 10.61 -6.02
N PHE A 47 -3.29 10.08 -7.06
CA PHE A 47 -3.28 10.65 -8.41
C PHE A 47 -4.27 9.96 -9.36
N SER A 48 -4.47 8.64 -9.23
CA SER A 48 -5.23 7.85 -10.21
C SER A 48 -5.96 6.67 -9.56
N SER A 49 -7.24 6.48 -9.91
CA SER A 49 -8.04 5.35 -9.41
C SER A 49 -7.59 3.99 -9.96
N TYR A 50 -6.89 3.95 -11.10
CA TYR A 50 -6.35 2.71 -11.67
C TYR A 50 -5.26 2.09 -10.79
N SER A 51 -4.57 2.92 -10.00
CA SER A 51 -3.56 2.48 -9.02
C SER A 51 -4.16 1.56 -7.96
N ILE A 52 -5.44 1.77 -7.59
CA ILE A 52 -6.14 1.01 -6.55
C ILE A 52 -6.19 -0.47 -6.95
N PHE A 53 -6.61 -0.75 -8.19
CA PHE A 53 -6.66 -2.10 -8.72
C PHE A 53 -5.26 -2.71 -8.87
N GLY A 54 -4.28 -1.90 -9.27
CA GLY A 54 -2.88 -2.33 -9.35
C GLY A 54 -2.35 -2.80 -7.99
N LEU A 55 -2.53 -2.00 -6.94
CA LEU A 55 -2.09 -2.34 -5.58
C LEU A 55 -2.82 -3.58 -5.05
N PHE A 56 -4.13 -3.67 -5.25
CA PHE A 56 -4.92 -4.81 -4.79
C PHE A 56 -4.45 -6.11 -5.44
N VAL A 57 -4.29 -6.13 -6.77
CA VAL A 57 -3.80 -7.31 -7.49
C VAL A 57 -2.35 -7.63 -7.11
N GLY A 58 -1.50 -6.61 -6.97
CA GLY A 58 -0.11 -6.77 -6.52
C GLY A 58 -0.01 -7.38 -5.12
N CYS A 59 -0.87 -6.96 -4.19
CA CYS A 59 -0.95 -7.47 -2.83
C CYS A 59 -1.42 -8.93 -2.78
N ILE A 60 -2.44 -9.28 -3.56
CA ILE A 60 -2.87 -10.68 -3.70
C ILE A 60 -1.71 -11.55 -4.18
N ILE A 61 -1.03 -11.15 -5.26
CA ILE A 61 0.09 -11.90 -5.83
C ILE A 61 1.23 -12.04 -4.82
N ALA A 62 1.60 -10.95 -4.15
CA ALA A 62 2.63 -10.96 -3.14
C ALA A 62 2.31 -11.94 -2.01
N ASN A 63 1.11 -11.85 -1.43
CA ASN A 63 0.72 -12.66 -0.28
C ASN A 63 0.51 -14.13 -0.64
N MET A 64 0.10 -14.43 -1.88
CA MET A 64 0.04 -15.81 -2.38
C MET A 64 1.43 -16.46 -2.42
N ILE A 65 2.48 -15.68 -2.70
CA ILE A 65 3.87 -16.14 -2.74
C ILE A 65 4.50 -16.12 -1.34
N GLY A 66 4.15 -15.13 -0.51
CA GLY A 66 4.71 -14.91 0.82
C GLY A 66 4.43 -16.00 1.85
N GLY A 67 3.39 -16.82 1.64
CA GLY A 67 3.20 -18.07 2.39
C GLY A 67 2.61 -17.92 3.80
N ASN A 68 2.20 -16.73 4.23
CA ASN A 68 1.55 -16.50 5.54
C ASN A 68 0.14 -17.11 5.67
N GLY A 69 -0.36 -17.76 4.62
CA GLY A 69 -1.67 -18.41 4.58
C GLY A 69 -2.73 -17.59 3.87
N ILE A 70 -3.92 -18.19 3.73
CA ILE A 70 -5.04 -17.57 2.99
C ILE A 70 -5.60 -16.33 3.69
N PHE A 71 -5.40 -16.22 5.01
CA PHE A 71 -5.82 -15.06 5.78
C PHE A 71 -5.07 -13.79 5.35
N ASP A 72 -3.74 -13.82 5.21
CA ASP A 72 -2.95 -12.66 4.74
C ASP A 72 -3.33 -12.28 3.30
N VAL A 73 -3.60 -13.27 2.44
CA VAL A 73 -4.04 -13.00 1.07
C VAL A 73 -5.36 -12.24 1.05
N VAL A 74 -6.34 -12.65 1.86
CA VAL A 74 -7.66 -12.01 1.86
C VAL A 74 -7.63 -10.71 2.66
N PHE A 75 -7.25 -10.76 3.93
CA PHE A 75 -7.30 -9.62 4.84
C PHE A 75 -6.23 -8.57 4.53
N GLY A 76 -5.01 -8.98 4.18
CA GLY A 76 -3.96 -8.04 3.77
C GLY A 76 -4.28 -7.31 2.47
N SER A 77 -4.84 -8.02 1.48
CA SER A 77 -5.26 -7.38 0.22
C SER A 77 -6.46 -6.45 0.43
N LEU A 78 -7.43 -6.84 1.26
CA LEU A 78 -8.56 -5.98 1.60
C LEU A 78 -8.12 -4.74 2.40
N ALA A 79 -7.19 -4.90 3.34
CA ALA A 79 -6.61 -3.78 4.11
C ALA A 79 -5.94 -2.77 3.17
N THR A 80 -5.13 -3.27 2.24
CA THR A 80 -4.47 -2.45 1.21
C THR A 80 -5.50 -1.77 0.30
N LEU A 81 -6.56 -2.49 -0.11
CA LEU A 81 -7.63 -1.94 -0.95
C LEU A 81 -8.37 -0.80 -0.26
N ILE A 82 -8.79 -0.99 1.00
CA ILE A 82 -9.49 0.04 1.79
C ILE A 82 -8.58 1.27 1.94
N SER A 83 -7.31 1.05 2.26
CA SER A 83 -6.30 2.12 2.39
C SER A 83 -6.12 2.90 1.08
N ALA A 84 -6.03 2.19 -0.04
CA ALA A 84 -5.89 2.79 -1.36
C ALA A 84 -7.12 3.62 -1.75
N VAL A 85 -8.33 3.12 -1.45
CA VAL A 85 -9.59 3.84 -1.70
C VAL A 85 -9.66 5.12 -0.87
N ILE A 86 -9.35 5.07 0.42
CA ILE A 86 -9.33 6.26 1.28
C ILE A 86 -8.28 7.25 0.79
N THR A 87 -7.10 6.78 0.40
CA THR A 87 -6.02 7.63 -0.13
C THR A 87 -6.44 8.35 -1.43
N TYR A 88 -7.18 7.68 -2.30
CA TYR A 88 -7.76 8.29 -3.51
C TYR A 88 -8.75 9.42 -3.16
N TYR A 89 -9.65 9.18 -2.19
CA TYR A 89 -10.59 10.22 -1.75
C TYR A 89 -9.89 11.38 -1.03
N ILE A 90 -8.84 11.13 -0.26
CA ILE A 90 -7.98 12.19 0.31
C ILE A 90 -7.38 13.04 -0.81
N GLY A 91 -6.90 12.42 -1.90
CA GLY A 91 -6.38 13.14 -3.07
C GLY A 91 -7.40 14.06 -3.73
N LYS A 92 -8.65 13.60 -3.86
CA LYS A 92 -9.79 14.36 -4.42
C LYS A 92 -10.36 15.41 -3.46
N SER A 93 -10.06 15.33 -2.17
CA SER A 93 -10.57 16.28 -1.18
C SER A 93 -9.92 17.68 -1.26
N ASN A 94 -10.57 18.66 -0.63
CA ASN A 94 -10.07 20.02 -0.43
C ASN A 94 -9.33 20.20 0.91
N LEU A 95 -8.87 19.12 1.54
CA LEU A 95 -8.16 19.18 2.82
C LEU A 95 -6.82 19.91 2.67
N ARG A 96 -6.54 20.85 3.58
CA ARG A 96 -5.32 21.67 3.60
C ARG A 96 -4.02 20.85 3.68
N TYR A 97 -4.07 19.72 4.39
CA TYR A 97 -2.91 18.84 4.65
C TYR A 97 -3.02 17.46 3.97
N LYS A 98 -3.81 17.34 2.89
CA LYS A 98 -4.09 16.05 2.23
C LYS A 98 -2.85 15.24 1.86
N ARG A 99 -1.74 15.90 1.50
CA ARG A 99 -0.47 15.26 1.15
C ARG A 99 0.15 14.48 2.32
N TYR A 100 0.02 15.00 3.54
CA TYR A 100 0.53 14.37 4.76
C TYR A 100 -0.44 13.35 5.36
N LEU A 101 -1.73 13.46 4.99
CA LEU A 101 -2.76 12.51 5.37
C LEU A 101 -2.82 11.31 4.44
N ALA A 102 -2.38 11.45 3.18
CA ALA A 102 -2.41 10.37 2.18
C ALA A 102 -1.68 9.08 2.61
N PRO A 103 -0.53 9.12 3.31
CA PRO A 103 0.14 7.92 3.79
C PRO A 103 -0.44 7.36 5.10
N LEU A 104 -1.40 8.04 5.74
CA LEU A 104 -1.95 7.62 7.04
C LEU A 104 -2.91 6.41 6.96
N PRO A 105 -3.83 6.30 5.98
CA PRO A 105 -4.71 5.14 5.85
C PRO A 105 -3.99 3.79 5.87
N PRO A 106 -2.95 3.52 5.07
CA PRO A 106 -2.25 2.23 5.10
C PRO A 106 -1.65 1.94 6.48
N VAL A 107 -1.04 2.94 7.13
CA VAL A 107 -0.45 2.80 8.47
C VAL A 107 -1.47 2.33 9.50
N VAL A 108 -2.64 2.96 9.53
CA VAL A 108 -3.69 2.64 10.52
C VAL A 108 -4.37 1.33 10.18
N ILE A 109 -4.75 1.13 8.92
CA ILE A 109 -5.56 0.00 8.49
C ILE A 109 -4.74 -1.29 8.48
N ASN A 110 -3.54 -1.29 7.87
CA ASN A 110 -2.67 -2.46 7.89
C ASN A 110 -2.20 -2.74 9.32
N GLY A 111 -1.88 -1.70 10.12
CA GLY A 111 -1.54 -1.86 11.53
C GLY A 111 -2.62 -2.61 12.32
N ILE A 112 -3.89 -2.22 12.16
CA ILE A 112 -5.01 -2.88 12.84
C ILE A 112 -5.29 -4.29 12.27
N ILE A 113 -5.47 -4.40 10.95
CA ILE A 113 -5.92 -5.66 10.33
C ILE A 113 -4.84 -6.74 10.43
N ILE A 114 -3.60 -6.43 10.08
CA ILE A 114 -2.49 -7.39 10.17
C ILE A 114 -2.13 -7.64 11.63
N GLY A 115 -2.25 -6.64 12.52
CA GLY A 115 -2.07 -6.85 13.96
C GLY A 115 -3.07 -7.86 14.54
N ILE A 116 -4.34 -7.79 14.13
CA ILE A 116 -5.38 -8.78 14.48
C ILE A 116 -5.04 -10.14 13.90
N GLU A 117 -4.61 -10.19 12.64
CA GLU A 117 -4.22 -11.43 11.97
C GLU A 117 -3.07 -12.14 12.71
N LEU A 118 -2.02 -11.40 13.08
CA LEU A 118 -0.88 -11.93 13.83
C LEU A 118 -1.29 -12.44 15.22
N ASN A 119 -2.23 -11.76 15.89
CA ASN A 119 -2.78 -12.24 17.15
C ASN A 119 -3.60 -13.52 16.95
N PHE A 120 -4.41 -13.60 15.89
CA PHE A 120 -5.27 -14.76 15.63
C PHE A 120 -4.47 -16.00 15.22
N LEU A 121 -3.50 -15.85 14.31
CA LEU A 121 -2.72 -16.96 13.77
C LEU A 121 -1.60 -17.41 14.72
N TYR A 122 -0.87 -16.47 15.32
CA TYR A 122 0.35 -16.75 16.08
C TYR A 122 0.21 -16.48 17.59
N LYS A 123 -0.99 -16.08 18.06
CA LYS A 123 -1.27 -15.75 19.47
C LYS A 123 -0.34 -14.67 20.05
N LEU A 124 0.19 -13.80 19.19
CA LEU A 124 1.06 -12.70 19.57
C LEU A 124 0.29 -11.58 20.28
N PRO A 125 0.92 -10.79 21.16
CA PRO A 125 0.21 -9.72 21.88
C PRO A 125 -0.36 -8.68 20.90
N LEU A 126 -1.69 -8.56 20.86
CA LEU A 126 -2.41 -7.77 19.86
C LEU A 126 -1.90 -6.33 19.73
N VAL A 127 -1.83 -5.61 20.85
CA VAL A 127 -1.40 -4.20 20.86
C VAL A 127 0.04 -4.06 20.39
N ALA A 128 0.93 -4.98 20.78
CA ALA A 128 2.32 -4.96 20.34
C ALA A 128 2.43 -5.23 18.84
N SER A 129 1.69 -6.21 18.30
CA SER A 129 1.64 -6.50 16.87
C SER A 129 1.10 -5.32 16.06
N MET A 130 0.01 -4.68 16.52
CA MET A 130 -0.54 -3.50 15.87
C MET A 130 0.44 -2.33 15.81
N LEU A 131 1.10 -2.04 16.94
CA LEU A 131 2.08 -0.97 17.02
C LEU A 131 3.29 -1.27 16.15
N TRP A 132 3.75 -2.52 16.12
CA TRP A 132 4.92 -2.88 15.34
C TRP A 132 4.67 -2.85 13.84
N VAL A 133 3.56 -3.45 13.38
CA VAL A 133 3.16 -3.34 11.98
C VAL A 133 2.93 -1.88 11.61
N GLY A 134 2.18 -1.13 12.44
CA GLY A 134 1.95 0.29 12.22
C GLY A 134 3.26 1.10 12.12
N LEU A 135 4.29 0.77 12.92
CA LEU A 135 5.60 1.40 12.83
C LEU A 135 6.30 1.08 11.50
N GLY A 136 6.27 -0.19 11.07
CA GLY A 136 6.85 -0.60 9.79
C GLY A 136 6.17 0.05 8.60
N GLU A 137 4.84 0.12 8.61
CA GLU A 137 4.04 0.84 7.62
C GLU A 137 4.35 2.34 7.67
N MET A 138 4.53 2.93 8.86
CA MET A 138 4.89 4.35 8.97
C MET A 138 6.25 4.62 8.32
N ILE A 139 7.22 3.73 8.50
CA ILE A 139 8.52 3.83 7.83
C ILE A 139 8.32 3.73 6.32
N ALA A 140 7.64 2.71 5.80
CA ALA A 140 7.43 2.53 4.37
C ALA A 140 6.67 3.73 3.74
N CYS A 141 5.55 4.12 4.32
CA CYS A 141 4.64 5.11 3.76
C CYS A 141 5.15 6.55 3.96
N TYR A 142 5.75 6.91 5.10
CA TYR A 142 6.23 8.27 5.33
C TYR A 142 7.68 8.50 4.90
N VAL A 143 8.58 7.51 5.02
CA VAL A 143 9.99 7.69 4.61
C VAL A 143 10.15 7.54 3.11
N LEU A 144 9.39 6.63 2.46
CA LEU A 144 9.48 6.41 1.01
C LEU A 144 8.27 6.98 0.26
N GLY A 145 7.06 6.70 0.74
CA GLY A 145 5.82 7.12 0.07
C GLY A 145 5.61 8.64 0.03
N LEU A 146 5.83 9.36 1.13
CA LEU A 146 5.60 10.80 1.18
C LEU A 146 6.59 11.58 0.28
N PRO A 147 7.91 11.33 0.28
CA PRO A 147 8.82 11.97 -0.68
C PRO A 147 8.44 11.68 -2.13
N LEU A 148 8.03 10.44 -2.43
CA LEU A 148 7.56 10.07 -3.77
C LEU A 148 6.30 10.86 -4.17
N LEU A 149 5.32 10.98 -3.26
CA LEU A 149 4.12 11.78 -3.46
C LEU A 149 4.47 13.25 -3.74
N LEU A 150 5.33 13.85 -2.92
CA LEU A 150 5.72 15.25 -3.08
C LEU A 150 6.49 15.49 -4.38
N TYR A 151 7.32 14.54 -4.80
CA TYR A 151 8.06 14.62 -6.06
C TYR A 151 7.12 14.57 -7.27
N ILE A 152 6.17 13.63 -7.29
CA ILE A 152 5.17 13.51 -8.36
C ILE A 152 4.26 14.74 -8.38
N ASP A 153 3.83 15.22 -7.21
CA ASP A 153 2.88 16.33 -7.14
C ASP A 153 3.48 17.67 -7.63
N LYS A 154 4.80 17.83 -7.52
CA LYS A 154 5.53 19.00 -8.06
C LYS A 154 5.77 18.95 -9.57
N ASN A 155 5.67 17.78 -10.20
CA ASN A 155 6.06 17.60 -11.60
C ASN A 155 4.85 17.32 -12.49
N ASP A 156 4.32 18.37 -13.13
CA ASP A 156 3.11 18.30 -13.95
C ASP A 156 3.23 17.35 -15.15
N LYS A 157 4.44 17.19 -15.71
CA LYS A 157 4.69 16.23 -16.78
C LYS A 157 4.42 14.80 -16.29
N ILE A 158 4.99 14.45 -15.14
CA ILE A 158 4.79 13.13 -14.52
C ILE A 158 3.30 12.95 -14.17
N LYS A 159 2.67 13.95 -13.55
CA LYS A 159 1.24 13.91 -13.20
C LYS A 159 0.35 13.66 -14.42
N SER A 160 0.65 14.28 -15.57
CA SER A 160 -0.09 14.08 -16.82
C SER A 160 0.08 12.70 -17.46
N MET A 161 1.12 11.95 -17.08
CA MET A 161 1.32 10.57 -17.55
C MET A 161 0.55 9.55 -16.69
N ILE A 162 0.21 9.92 -15.45
CA ILE A 162 -0.34 9.02 -14.42
C ILE A 162 -1.89 9.16 -14.29
N GLY A 163 -2.42 10.37 -14.49
CA GLY A 163 -3.86 10.68 -14.43
C GLY A 163 -4.55 10.69 -15.80
#